data_AF-A0A2D5EML7-F1
#
_entry.id   AF-A0A2D5EML7-F1
#
_cell.length_a   1.000
_cell.length_b   1.000
_cell.length_c   1.000
_cell.angle_alpha   90.00
_cell.angle_beta   90.00
_cell.angle_gamma   90.00
#
_symmetry.space_group_name_H-M   'P 1'
#
loop_
_entity.id
_entity.type
_entity.pdbx_description
1 polymer ?
#
loop_
_entity_poly.entity_id
_entity_poly.type
_entity_poly.pdbx_seq_one_letter_code
_entity_poly.pdbx_strand_id
1 'polypeptide(L)'
;MRRALALLPLLLASCGSDTVALELEFPSPDTFVRSETVRVFVVPLGEGQEGTCPELLMQAELGPLETAVDDTGEVNICDFQAGASTVSEVGEGLRAYVAVAYSDAGQAYLTGCTVSDVYIDEPPLTVIMTPTAEYLGEYRAGDPSETCTPEMKCRGGC
;
A
#
# COMPACT_ATOMS: atom_id res chain seq x y z
N MET A 1 7.17 -43.22 -45.67
CA MET A 1 7.66 -41.95 -45.09
C MET A 1 6.65 -41.49 -44.04
N ARG A 2 6.96 -41.62 -42.74
CA ARG A 2 6.14 -41.09 -41.63
C ARG A 2 7.03 -40.14 -40.84
N ARG A 3 6.78 -38.83 -40.97
CA ARG A 3 7.44 -37.77 -40.20
C ARG A 3 6.80 -37.74 -38.82
N ALA A 4 7.53 -38.17 -37.80
CA ALA A 4 7.16 -37.91 -36.41
C ALA A 4 7.66 -36.49 -36.07
N LEU A 5 6.73 -35.54 -35.97
CA LEU A 5 7.00 -34.26 -35.31
C LEU A 5 6.95 -34.53 -33.80
N ALA A 6 8.11 -34.50 -33.16
CA ALA A 6 8.20 -34.44 -31.71
C ALA A 6 7.80 -33.01 -31.28
N LEU A 7 6.65 -32.87 -30.62
CA LEU A 7 6.27 -31.65 -29.92
C LEU A 7 7.11 -31.55 -28.63
N LEU A 8 8.00 -30.55 -28.57
CA LEU A 8 8.60 -30.09 -27.31
C LEU A 8 7.51 -29.33 -26.52
N PRO A 9 7.19 -29.70 -25.27
CA PRO A 9 6.43 -28.83 -24.40
C PRO A 9 7.37 -27.71 -23.93
N LEU A 10 7.12 -26.47 -24.36
CA LEU A 10 7.63 -25.29 -23.67
C LEU A 10 7.02 -25.28 -22.27
N LEU A 11 7.79 -25.74 -21.28
CA LEU A 11 7.56 -25.38 -19.89
C LEU A 11 7.83 -23.89 -19.75
N LEU A 12 6.78 -23.09 -19.96
CA LEU A 12 6.70 -21.71 -19.49
C LEU A 12 6.70 -21.78 -17.96
N ALA A 13 7.89 -21.91 -17.36
CA ALA A 13 8.09 -21.53 -15.98
C ALA A 13 7.81 -20.02 -15.93
N SER A 14 6.60 -19.68 -15.50
CA SER A 14 6.26 -18.33 -15.11
C SER A 14 7.24 -17.92 -14.01
N CYS A 15 8.17 -17.01 -14.30
CA CYS A 15 8.77 -16.17 -13.27
C CYS A 15 7.60 -15.41 -12.64
N GLY A 16 7.03 -15.95 -11.56
CA GLY A 16 6.25 -15.13 -10.64
C GLY A 16 7.23 -14.11 -10.09
N SER A 17 6.93 -12.82 -10.28
CA SER A 17 7.61 -11.78 -9.53
C SER A 17 7.40 -12.07 -8.05
N ASP A 18 8.49 -12.18 -7.29
CA ASP A 18 8.39 -12.28 -5.85
C ASP A 18 7.73 -11.01 -5.29
N THR A 19 6.98 -11.16 -4.22
CA THR A 19 6.12 -10.11 -3.66
C THR A 19 6.38 -9.94 -2.18
N VAL A 20 6.37 -8.70 -1.71
CA VAL A 20 6.47 -8.39 -0.27
C VAL A 20 5.08 -8.13 0.29
N ALA A 21 4.78 -8.77 1.42
CA ALA A 21 3.56 -8.51 2.17
C ALA A 21 3.68 -7.19 2.93
N LEU A 22 2.69 -6.32 2.77
CA LEU A 22 2.62 -5.03 3.44
C LEU A 22 1.36 -4.94 4.29
N GLU A 23 1.51 -4.48 5.52
CA GLU A 23 0.41 -4.24 6.46
C GLU A 23 0.29 -2.74 6.74
N LEU A 24 -0.94 -2.26 6.92
CA LEU A 24 -1.21 -0.89 7.31
C LEU A 24 -1.72 -0.88 8.75
N GLU A 25 -1.03 -0.15 9.61
CA GLU A 25 -1.47 0.08 10.97
C GLU A 25 -2.25 1.38 11.04
N PHE A 26 -3.55 1.29 11.32
CA PHE A 26 -4.44 2.45 11.41
C PHE A 26 -4.48 2.99 12.85
N PRO A 27 -4.49 4.33 13.05
CA PRO A 27 -4.57 4.95 14.38
C PRO A 27 -5.79 4.53 15.19
N SER A 28 -6.91 4.27 14.51
CA SER A 28 -8.15 3.79 15.13
C SER A 28 -9.05 3.05 14.12
N PRO A 29 -10.00 2.23 14.59
CA PRO A 29 -11.03 1.66 13.72
C PRO A 29 -11.81 2.71 12.91
N ASP A 30 -12.02 3.91 13.48
CA ASP A 30 -12.75 4.98 12.80
C ASP A 30 -11.98 5.54 11.61
N THR A 31 -10.66 5.71 11.74
CA THR A 31 -9.80 6.16 10.62
C THR A 31 -9.84 5.17 9.46
N PHE A 32 -9.84 3.86 9.75
CA PHE A 32 -10.03 2.83 8.75
C PHE A 32 -11.40 2.94 8.08
N VAL A 33 -12.46 3.04 8.89
CA VAL A 33 -13.83 3.09 8.38
C VAL A 33 -14.07 4.27 7.44
N ARG A 34 -13.41 5.41 7.67
CA ARG A 34 -13.53 6.62 6.86
C ARG A 34 -12.64 6.63 5.61
N SER A 35 -11.78 5.63 5.43
CA SER A 35 -10.93 5.49 4.24
C SER A 35 -11.57 4.50 3.27
N GLU A 36 -11.58 4.78 1.96
CA GLU A 36 -12.14 3.89 0.93
C GLU A 36 -11.09 3.15 0.14
N THR A 37 -10.06 3.87 -0.31
CA THR A 37 -8.96 3.31 -1.08
C THR A 37 -7.62 3.63 -0.41
N VAL A 38 -6.60 2.87 -0.77
CA VAL A 38 -5.21 3.14 -0.43
C VAL A 38 -4.34 2.96 -1.65
N ARG A 39 -3.31 3.79 -1.75
CA ARG A 39 -2.24 3.67 -2.73
C ARG A 39 -0.92 3.63 -2.02
N VAL A 40 -0.11 2.65 -2.37
CA VAL A 40 1.25 2.47 -1.86
C VAL A 40 2.25 2.67 -2.99
N PHE A 41 3.28 3.46 -2.71
CA PHE A 41 4.44 3.72 -3.54
C PHE A 41 5.68 3.12 -2.91
N VAL A 42 6.56 2.54 -3.73
CA VAL A 42 7.89 2.10 -3.32
C VAL A 42 8.93 2.99 -3.97
N VAL A 43 9.74 3.68 -3.17
CA VAL A 43 10.74 4.65 -3.64
C VAL A 43 12.15 4.16 -3.27
N PRO A 44 13.09 4.06 -4.22
CA PRO A 44 14.49 3.74 -3.93
C PRO A 44 15.14 4.89 -3.14
N LEU A 45 15.86 4.55 -2.08
CA LEU A 45 16.68 5.50 -1.34
C LEU A 45 18.16 5.22 -1.57
N GLY A 46 18.91 6.26 -1.84
CA GLY A 46 20.37 6.25 -1.77
C GLY A 46 20.88 6.40 -0.33
N GLU A 47 22.20 6.26 -0.17
CA GLU A 47 22.87 6.49 1.11
C GLU A 47 22.57 7.90 1.66
N GLY A 48 22.18 7.99 2.93
CA GLY A 48 21.89 9.27 3.60
C GLY A 48 20.50 9.85 3.31
N GLN A 49 19.60 9.10 2.66
CA GLN A 49 18.24 9.53 2.35
C GLN A 49 17.17 8.98 3.30
N GLU A 50 17.54 8.46 4.47
CA GLU A 50 16.61 7.89 5.47
C GLU A 50 15.59 8.92 5.99
N GLY A 51 15.93 10.21 5.94
CA GLY A 51 15.08 11.32 6.38
C GLY A 51 14.10 11.86 5.34
N THR A 52 13.87 11.18 4.22
CA THR A 52 13.07 11.69 3.09
C THR A 52 11.56 11.52 3.23
N CYS A 53 11.08 10.70 4.18
CA CYS A 53 9.66 10.44 4.37
C CYS A 53 8.76 11.69 4.42
N PRO A 54 9.08 12.78 5.15
CA PRO A 54 8.22 13.96 5.19
C PRO A 54 7.99 14.59 3.81
N GLU A 55 9.03 14.64 2.97
CA GLU A 55 8.94 15.18 1.62
C GLU A 55 8.13 14.25 0.70
N LEU A 56 8.38 12.93 0.79
CA LEU A 56 7.66 11.95 0.00
C LEU A 56 6.16 11.93 0.32
N LEU A 57 5.79 12.04 1.59
CA LEU A 57 4.39 12.13 2.03
C LEU A 57 3.69 13.34 1.42
N MET A 58 4.32 14.52 1.51
CA MET A 58 3.76 15.74 0.91
C MET A 58 3.56 15.62 -0.60
N GLN A 59 4.47 14.95 -1.31
CA GLN A 59 4.34 14.74 -2.76
C GLN A 59 3.26 13.70 -3.08
N ALA A 60 3.17 12.61 -2.31
CA ALA A 60 2.22 11.52 -2.53
C ALA A 60 0.75 11.96 -2.33
N GLU A 61 0.51 12.91 -1.43
CA GLU A 61 -0.82 13.53 -1.24
C GLU A 61 -1.29 14.29 -2.49
N LEU A 62 -0.36 14.81 -3.30
CA LEU A 62 -0.66 15.56 -4.53
C LEU A 62 -0.84 14.66 -5.75
N GLY A 63 -0.43 13.39 -5.68
CA GLY A 63 -0.57 12.44 -6.76
C GLY A 63 0.57 11.41 -6.86
N PRO A 64 0.79 10.83 -8.06
CA PRO A 64 1.84 9.83 -8.27
C PRO A 64 3.24 10.38 -7.99
N LEU A 65 4.09 9.56 -7.37
CA LEU A 65 5.51 9.87 -7.19
C LEU A 65 6.30 9.45 -8.43
N GLU A 66 6.92 10.39 -9.14
CA GLU A 66 7.70 10.06 -10.35
C GLU A 66 8.97 9.23 -10.05
N THR A 67 9.43 9.27 -8.80
CA THR A 67 10.58 8.49 -8.33
C THR A 67 10.20 7.08 -7.87
N ALA A 68 8.91 6.75 -7.83
CA ALA A 68 8.45 5.43 -7.43
C ALA A 68 8.87 4.38 -8.47
N VAL A 69 9.44 3.29 -7.98
CA VAL A 69 9.78 2.12 -8.79
C VAL A 69 8.65 1.10 -8.80
N ASP A 70 7.73 1.19 -7.85
CA ASP A 70 6.47 0.45 -7.85
C ASP A 70 5.33 1.33 -7.30
N ASP A 71 4.14 1.08 -7.80
CA ASP A 71 2.92 1.82 -7.50
C ASP A 71 1.72 0.90 -7.67
N THR A 72 1.07 0.62 -6.55
CA THR A 72 -0.10 -0.27 -6.49
C THR A 72 -1.34 0.29 -7.20
N GLY A 73 -1.35 1.58 -7.54
CA GLY A 73 -2.58 2.29 -7.87
C GLY A 73 -3.51 2.38 -6.66
N GLU A 74 -4.72 2.89 -6.87
CA GLU A 74 -5.73 2.88 -5.81
C GLU A 74 -6.36 1.49 -5.68
N VAL A 75 -6.18 0.89 -4.51
CA VAL A 75 -6.76 -0.40 -4.14
C VAL A 75 -7.80 -0.18 -3.06
N ASN A 76 -8.91 -0.93 -3.09
CA ASN A 76 -9.91 -0.87 -2.03
C ASN A 76 -9.28 -1.22 -0.67
N ILE A 77 -9.59 -0.44 0.37
CA ILE A 77 -8.99 -0.58 1.70
C ILE A 77 -9.28 -1.96 2.34
N CYS A 78 -10.44 -2.54 2.05
CA CYS A 78 -10.84 -3.84 2.56
C CYS A 78 -10.16 -4.99 1.83
N ASP A 79 -9.95 -4.86 0.51
CA ASP A 79 -9.13 -5.80 -0.25
C ASP A 79 -7.68 -5.77 0.25
N PHE A 80 -7.16 -4.57 0.54
CA PHE A 80 -5.83 -4.40 1.15
C PHE A 80 -5.75 -5.12 2.51
N GLN A 81 -6.73 -4.89 3.40
CA GLN A 81 -6.75 -5.51 4.73
C GLN A 81 -6.90 -7.05 4.67
N ALA A 82 -7.56 -7.58 3.65
CA ALA A 82 -7.68 -9.02 3.42
C ALA A 82 -6.37 -9.66 2.93
N GLY A 83 -5.29 -8.88 2.77
CA GLY A 83 -4.00 -9.35 2.25
C GLY A 83 -4.01 -9.53 0.73
N ALA A 84 -4.97 -8.93 0.01
CA ALA A 84 -5.00 -8.99 -1.45
C ALA A 84 -3.95 -8.09 -2.10
N SER A 85 -3.34 -7.18 -1.33
CA SER A 85 -2.38 -6.21 -1.82
C SER A 85 -0.96 -6.64 -1.48
N THR A 86 -0.18 -6.85 -2.53
CA THR A 86 1.26 -7.08 -2.45
C THR A 86 1.97 -6.00 -3.23
N VAL A 87 3.11 -5.53 -2.74
CA VAL A 87 4.03 -4.74 -3.56
C VAL A 87 5.00 -5.70 -4.24
N SER A 88 5.41 -5.37 -5.46
CA SER A 88 6.41 -6.15 -6.17
C SER A 88 7.73 -6.09 -5.39
N GLU A 89 8.46 -7.19 -5.32
CA GLU A 89 9.84 -7.12 -4.86
C GLU A 89 10.65 -6.29 -5.86
N VAL A 90 11.28 -5.22 -5.39
CA VAL A 90 12.03 -4.28 -6.25
C VAL A 90 13.55 -4.40 -6.09
N GLY A 91 13.98 -5.58 -5.63
CA GLY A 91 15.36 -5.94 -5.36
C GLY A 91 15.94 -5.31 -4.08
N GLU A 92 17.17 -5.69 -3.77
CA GLU A 92 17.90 -5.24 -2.57
C GLU A 92 18.02 -3.71 -2.46
N GLY A 93 18.20 -3.23 -1.23
CA GLY A 93 18.55 -1.85 -0.92
C GLY A 93 17.41 -1.07 -0.28
N LEU A 94 17.79 -0.03 0.46
CA LEU A 94 16.88 0.75 1.28
C LEU A 94 15.76 1.40 0.47
N ARG A 95 14.50 1.21 0.90
CA ARG A 95 13.31 1.78 0.25
C ARG A 95 12.47 2.57 1.24
N ALA A 96 11.80 3.59 0.75
CA ALA A 96 10.66 4.20 1.41
C ALA A 96 9.36 3.58 0.85
N TYR A 97 8.51 3.12 1.75
CA TYR A 97 7.17 2.62 1.47
C TYR A 97 6.19 3.67 1.93
N VAL A 98 5.60 4.39 0.97
CA VAL A 98 4.74 5.54 1.21
C VAL A 98 3.30 5.12 0.91
N ALA A 99 2.44 5.19 1.91
CA ALA A 99 1.03 4.85 1.79
C ALA A 99 0.16 6.10 1.95
N VAL A 100 -0.85 6.24 1.10
CA VAL A 100 -1.87 7.29 1.17
C VAL A 100 -3.23 6.62 1.11
N ALA A 101 -4.06 6.81 2.15
CA ALA A 101 -5.44 6.36 2.16
C ALA A 101 -6.38 7.54 1.89
N TYR A 102 -7.36 7.31 1.02
CA TYR A 102 -8.27 8.32 0.51
C TYR A 102 -9.70 8.10 0.99
N SER A 103 -10.47 9.18 1.12
CA SER A 103 -11.93 9.13 1.32
C SER A 103 -12.68 8.71 0.06
N ASP A 104 -13.99 8.55 0.17
CA ASP A 104 -14.89 8.32 -0.98
C ASP A 104 -14.89 9.49 -1.98
N ALA A 105 -14.66 10.70 -1.48
CA ALA A 105 -14.50 11.92 -2.28
C ALA A 105 -13.08 12.08 -2.87
N GLY A 106 -12.17 11.14 -2.59
CA GLY A 106 -10.79 11.14 -3.08
C GLY A 106 -9.83 12.07 -2.31
N GLN A 107 -10.19 12.50 -1.10
CA GLN A 107 -9.31 13.33 -0.27
C GLN A 107 -8.34 12.44 0.51
N ALA A 108 -7.05 12.82 0.57
CA ALA A 108 -6.07 12.10 1.38
C ALA A 108 -6.38 12.28 2.88
N TYR A 109 -6.80 11.21 3.53
CA TYR A 109 -7.19 11.21 4.94
C TYR A 109 -6.09 10.68 5.85
N LEU A 110 -5.35 9.68 5.39
CA LEU A 110 -4.25 9.10 6.15
C LEU A 110 -3.02 8.99 5.27
N THR A 111 -1.86 9.23 5.86
CA THR A 111 -0.58 8.99 5.20
C THR A 111 0.39 8.29 6.14
N GLY A 112 1.28 7.47 5.57
CA GLY A 112 2.27 6.72 6.33
C GLY A 112 3.53 6.49 5.51
N CYS A 113 4.69 6.50 6.15
CA CYS A 113 5.96 6.22 5.49
C CYS A 113 6.85 5.39 6.40
N THR A 114 7.27 4.22 5.91
CA THR A 114 8.27 3.37 6.58
C THR A 114 9.47 3.23 5.67
N VAL A 115 10.67 3.35 6.23
CA VAL A 115 11.93 3.11 5.52
C VAL A 115 12.48 1.75 5.94
N SER A 116 12.68 0.85 4.99
CA SER A 116 13.19 -0.50 5.26
C SER A 116 13.91 -1.08 4.05
N ASP A 117 14.81 -2.01 4.32
CA ASP A 117 15.39 -2.94 3.35
C ASP A 117 14.73 -4.29 3.63
N VAL A 118 13.77 -4.71 2.78
CA VAL A 118 12.88 -5.85 3.05
C VAL A 118 13.26 -7.02 2.15
N TYR A 119 13.28 -8.22 2.73
CA TYR A 119 13.59 -9.47 2.05
C TYR A 119 12.38 -10.43 2.04
N ILE A 120 12.28 -11.33 1.05
CA ILE A 120 11.12 -12.23 0.79
C ILE A 120 10.70 -13.11 2.00
N ASP A 121 11.62 -13.41 2.92
CA ASP A 121 11.38 -14.29 4.07
C ASP A 121 11.20 -13.53 5.41
N GLU A 122 11.06 -12.21 5.35
CA GLU A 122 10.85 -11.37 6.53
C GLU A 122 9.36 -11.24 6.89
N PRO A 123 9.04 -10.91 8.16
CA PRO A 123 7.67 -10.58 8.53
C PRO A 123 7.11 -9.44 7.66
N PRO A 124 5.78 -9.35 7.49
CA PRO A 124 5.16 -8.28 6.72
C PRO A 124 5.66 -6.91 7.17
N LEU A 125 5.96 -6.04 6.21
CA LEU A 125 6.34 -4.67 6.50
C LEU A 125 5.12 -3.89 6.96
N THR A 126 5.17 -3.31 8.15
CA THR A 126 4.10 -2.43 8.65
C THR A 126 4.37 -0.97 8.29
N VAL A 127 3.38 -0.32 7.65
CA VAL A 127 3.34 1.13 7.47
C VAL A 127 2.35 1.72 8.46
N ILE A 128 2.87 2.57 9.36
CA ILE A 128 2.05 3.24 10.37
C ILE A 128 1.37 4.45 9.74
N MET A 129 0.05 4.41 9.66
CA MET A 129 -0.77 5.47 9.09
C MET A 129 -0.99 6.57 10.13
N THR A 130 -1.04 7.83 9.68
CA THR A 130 -1.27 9.01 10.51
C THR A 130 -2.34 9.90 9.87
N PRO A 131 -3.25 10.51 10.64
CA PRO A 131 -4.25 11.43 10.09
C PRO A 131 -3.62 12.67 9.45
N THR A 132 -4.13 13.05 8.28
CA THR A 132 -3.77 14.29 7.60
C THR A 132 -4.49 15.49 8.23
N ALA A 133 -4.09 16.70 7.83
CA ALA A 133 -4.82 17.92 8.20
C ALA A 133 -6.26 17.91 7.66
N GLU A 134 -6.48 17.31 6.48
CA GLU A 134 -7.80 17.18 5.86
C GLU A 134 -8.73 16.34 6.73
N TYR A 135 -8.27 15.16 7.17
CA TYR A 135 -9.02 14.30 8.10
C TYR A 135 -9.36 15.05 9.40
N LEU A 136 -8.37 15.72 10.00
CA LEU A 136 -8.56 16.43 11.27
C LEU A 136 -9.45 17.68 11.14
N GLY A 137 -9.56 18.24 9.93
CA GLY A 137 -10.48 19.34 9.63
C GLY A 137 -11.94 18.89 9.57
N GLU A 138 -12.19 17.66 9.14
CA GLU A 138 -13.53 17.09 8.99
C GLU A 138 -13.99 16.32 10.23
N TYR A 139 -13.07 15.57 10.86
CA TYR A 139 -13.33 14.70 11.99
C TYR A 139 -12.44 15.06 13.16
N ARG A 140 -13.02 15.38 14.31
CA ARG A 140 -12.20 15.65 15.49
C ARG A 140 -11.58 14.36 15.98
N ALA A 141 -10.38 14.47 16.55
CA ALA A 141 -9.73 13.34 17.19
C ALA A 141 -10.68 12.70 18.23
N GLY A 142 -11.04 11.44 18.00
CA GLY A 142 -11.95 10.68 18.87
C GLY A 142 -13.44 10.76 18.53
N ASP A 143 -13.84 11.38 17.41
CA ASP A 143 -15.24 11.31 16.92
C ASP A 143 -15.51 9.92 16.33
N PRO A 144 -16.26 9.05 17.05
CA PRO A 144 -16.45 7.69 16.61
C PRO A 144 -17.36 7.63 15.38
N SER A 145 -17.13 6.62 14.56
CA SER A 145 -18.09 6.12 13.61
C SER A 145 -19.17 5.35 14.39
N GLU A 146 -20.15 6.06 14.95
CA GLU A 146 -21.16 5.45 15.85
C GLU A 146 -21.96 4.31 15.20
N THR A 147 -21.97 4.21 13.87
CA THR A 147 -22.82 3.27 13.12
C THR A 147 -22.04 2.30 12.22
N CYS A 148 -20.72 2.42 12.10
CA CYS A 148 -19.95 1.62 11.15
C CYS A 148 -18.65 1.11 11.77
N THR A 149 -18.45 -0.20 11.72
CA THR A 149 -17.22 -0.89 12.17
C THR A 149 -16.41 -1.36 10.95
N PRO A 150 -15.10 -1.65 11.11
CA PRO A 150 -14.29 -2.22 10.02
C PRO A 150 -14.90 -3.49 9.41
N GLU A 151 -15.41 -4.40 10.23
CA GLU A 151 -16.04 -5.65 9.76
C GLU A 151 -17.32 -5.38 8.97
N MET A 152 -18.14 -4.41 9.39
CA MET A 152 -19.35 -4.02 8.66
C MET A 152 -19.00 -3.40 7.30
N LYS A 153 -18.03 -2.48 7.27
CA LYS A 153 -17.54 -1.85 6.05
C LYS A 153 -17.09 -2.89 5.03
N CYS A 154 -16.22 -3.80 5.44
CA CYS A 154 -15.64 -4.79 4.51
C CYS A 154 -16.60 -5.91 4.07
N ARG A 155 -17.81 -5.95 4.63
CA ARG A 155 -18.92 -6.78 4.12
C ARG A 155 -19.86 -6.03 3.17
N GLY A 156 -19.50 -4.82 2.76
CA GLY A 156 -20.33 -3.95 1.92
C GLY A 156 -21.46 -3.27 2.68
N GLY A 157 -21.33 -3.14 4.00
CA GLY A 157 -22.22 -2.33 4.84
C GLY A 157 -21.62 -0.97 5.13
N CYS A 158 -22.43 -0.11 5.78
CA CYS A 158 -22.28 1.34 5.94
C CYS A 158 -22.92 2.12 4.77
#